data_AF-A0A348FZC1-F1
#
_entry.id   AF-A0A348FZC1-F1
#
_cell.length_a   1.000
_cell.length_b   1.000
_cell.length_c   1.000
_cell.angle_alpha   90.00
_cell.angle_beta   90.00
_cell.angle_gamma   90.00
#
_symmetry.space_group_name_H-M   'P 1'
#
loop_
_entity.id
_entity.type
_entity.pdbx_description
1 polymer ?
#
loop_
_entity_poly.entity_id
_entity_poly.type
_entity_poly.pdbx_seq_one_letter_code
_entity_poly.pdbx_strand_id
1 'polypeptide(L)'
;MAASGWIGVDLDGTLAEYHGWKGIDHIGEPVPAMLDRVKAWLSEGKDVRIFTARVSHDGTAARMMDAQRALIHITNWLVQHLGRPLPITCTKDFAMIELWDDRAVQVIQNAGERVYVSPPQFDLVEHLRRQREFSERTFGPGARTKGVLQHIRKELAEIESEPSNVTEWIDVALLAFDGAWRAGHSPEAIAMALAGKQRRNETRRWPDWRTQPMDGAIEHIR
;
A
#
# COMPACT_ATOMS: atom_id res chain seq x y z
N MET A 1 35.93 6.20 8.77
CA MET A 1 34.69 5.39 8.65
C MET A 1 33.58 6.25 9.21
N ALA A 2 32.64 6.74 8.39
CA ALA A 2 31.46 7.40 8.96
C ALA A 2 30.79 6.36 9.88
N ALA A 3 30.52 6.72 11.14
CA ALA A 3 29.78 5.83 12.02
C ALA A 3 28.45 5.53 11.32
N SER A 4 28.16 4.25 11.08
CA SER A 4 26.83 3.84 10.62
C SER A 4 25.85 4.33 11.68
N GLY A 5 24.95 5.24 11.29
CA GLY A 5 23.94 5.76 12.19
C GLY A 5 23.01 4.67 12.74
N TRP A 6 22.10 5.04 13.62
CA TRP A 6 21.13 4.13 14.22
C TRP A 6 19.71 4.36 13.69
N ILE A 7 18.93 3.28 13.70
CA ILE A 7 17.52 3.24 13.32
C ILE A 7 16.68 3.33 14.59
N GLY A 8 15.85 4.37 14.69
CA GLY A 8 14.87 4.52 15.76
C GLY A 8 13.58 3.80 15.43
N VAL A 9 13.07 3.02 16.37
CA VAL A 9 11.80 2.31 16.24
C VAL A 9 10.91 2.67 17.42
N ASP A 10 9.78 3.32 17.16
CA ASP A 10 8.77 3.55 18.18
C ASP A 10 8.19 2.22 18.70
N LEU A 11 7.69 2.26 19.94
CA LEU A 11 7.11 1.11 20.58
C LEU A 11 5.61 0.99 20.29
N ASP A 12 4.82 1.98 20.68
CA ASP A 12 3.36 1.87 20.80
C ASP A 12 2.64 2.18 19.48
N GLY A 13 2.10 1.15 18.83
CA GLY A 13 1.48 1.27 17.52
C GLY A 13 2.46 1.00 16.38
N THR A 14 3.74 0.82 16.70
CA THR A 14 4.81 0.55 15.74
C THR A 14 5.40 -0.85 15.92
N LEU A 15 6.13 -1.10 17.01
CA LEU A 15 6.72 -2.42 17.29
C LEU A 15 5.77 -3.33 18.09
N ALA A 16 4.95 -2.74 18.95
CA ALA A 16 3.92 -3.40 19.73
C ALA A 16 2.54 -2.82 19.39
N GLU A 17 1.51 -3.66 19.36
CA GLU A 17 0.15 -3.22 19.13
C GLU A 17 -0.31 -2.24 20.21
N TYR A 18 -1.04 -1.20 19.80
CA TYR A 18 -1.59 -0.20 20.71
C TYR A 18 -3.09 -0.08 20.55
N HIS A 19 -3.82 -0.53 21.57
CA HIS A 19 -5.28 -0.51 21.64
C HIS A 19 -5.79 0.45 22.72
N GLY A 20 -5.07 1.56 22.91
CA GLY A 20 -5.34 2.55 23.97
C GLY A 20 -4.48 2.35 25.23
N TRP A 21 -4.38 3.41 26.03
CA TRP A 21 -3.52 3.44 27.22
C TRP A 21 -4.06 2.56 28.35
N LYS A 22 -3.24 1.64 28.84
CA LYS A 22 -3.57 0.71 29.93
C LYS A 22 -2.59 0.79 31.12
N GLY A 23 -1.72 1.79 31.13
CA GLY A 23 -0.69 1.99 32.16
C GLY A 23 0.74 1.81 31.64
N ILE A 24 1.70 2.35 32.40
CA ILE A 24 3.11 2.42 31.99
C ILE A 24 3.77 1.06 31.82
N ASP A 25 3.30 0.05 32.56
CA ASP A 25 3.83 -1.31 32.57
C ASP A 25 3.26 -2.21 31.45
N HIS A 26 2.16 -1.81 30.82
CA HIS A 26 1.47 -2.63 29.82
C HIS A 26 1.98 -2.34 28.41
N ILE A 27 2.47 -3.37 27.72
CA ILE A 27 2.88 -3.32 26.31
C ILE A 27 2.05 -4.37 25.57
N GLY A 28 1.56 -4.04 24.37
CA GLY A 28 0.76 -4.95 23.56
C GLY A 28 1.56 -6.12 22.97
N GLU A 29 0.87 -6.98 22.23
CA GLU A 29 1.49 -8.04 21.44
C GLU A 29 2.39 -7.45 20.34
N PRO A 30 3.43 -8.16 19.88
CA PRO A 30 4.30 -7.65 18.83
C PRO A 30 3.56 -7.51 17.51
N VAL A 31 3.82 -6.43 16.78
CA VAL A 31 3.39 -6.28 15.38
C VAL A 31 4.31 -7.16 14.52
N PRO A 32 3.83 -8.28 13.93
CA PRO A 32 4.73 -9.29 13.35
C PRO A 32 5.63 -8.74 12.24
N ALA A 33 5.07 -7.94 11.33
CA ALA A 33 5.81 -7.35 10.23
C ALA A 33 6.93 -6.41 10.68
N MET A 34 6.72 -5.66 11.78
CA MET A 34 7.74 -4.77 12.32
C MET A 34 8.78 -5.53 13.14
N LEU A 35 8.36 -6.54 13.90
CA LEU A 35 9.25 -7.43 14.64
C LEU A 35 10.23 -8.15 13.70
N ASP A 36 9.74 -8.69 12.59
CA ASP A 36 10.56 -9.37 11.58
C ASP A 36 11.54 -8.39 10.91
N ARG A 37 11.10 -7.16 10.64
CA ARG A 37 11.95 -6.09 10.12
C ARG A 37 13.10 -5.74 11.08
N VAL A 38 12.80 -5.59 12.37
CA VAL A 38 13.83 -5.34 13.40
C VAL A 38 14.82 -6.49 13.46
N LYS A 39 14.35 -7.76 13.46
CA LYS A 39 15.22 -8.94 13.43
C LYS A 39 16.14 -8.94 12.21
N ALA A 40 15.62 -8.60 11.03
CA ALA A 40 16.41 -8.51 9.81
C ALA A 40 17.53 -7.47 9.95
N TRP A 41 17.23 -6.25 10.41
CA TRP A 41 18.26 -5.23 10.65
C TRP A 41 19.32 -5.65 11.66
N LEU A 42 18.92 -6.29 12.76
CA LEU A 42 19.85 -6.82 13.76
C LEU A 42 20.76 -7.91 13.16
N SER A 43 20.23 -8.77 12.28
CA SER A 43 21.02 -9.80 11.59
C SER A 43 22.03 -9.20 10.59
N GLU A 44 21.71 -8.04 10.03
CA GLU A 44 22.61 -7.24 9.18
C GLU A 44 23.65 -6.45 9.98
N GLY A 45 23.61 -6.51 11.32
CA GLY A 45 24.52 -5.78 12.20
C GLY A 45 24.22 -4.28 12.33
N LYS A 46 23.00 -3.84 11.99
CA LYS A 46 22.56 -2.44 12.16
C LYS A 46 22.31 -2.11 13.63
N ASP A 47 22.62 -0.87 14.02
CA ASP A 47 22.25 -0.32 15.33
C ASP A 47 20.76 0.04 15.32
N VAL A 48 19.96 -0.68 16.10
CA VAL A 48 18.52 -0.45 16.25
C VAL A 48 18.23 -0.10 17.70
N ARG A 49 17.49 0.99 17.91
CA ARG A 49 17.14 1.51 19.24
C ARG A 49 15.64 1.73 19.33
N ILE A 50 15.06 1.45 20.49
CA ILE A 50 13.67 1.80 20.77
C ILE A 50 13.58 3.29 21.06
N PHE A 51 12.78 3.99 20.27
CA PHE A 51 12.58 5.43 20.33
C PHE A 51 11.16 5.75 20.79
N THR A 52 10.93 5.88 22.11
CA THR A 52 9.56 5.95 22.64
C THR A 52 9.37 7.06 23.66
N ALA A 53 8.21 7.71 23.62
CA ALA A 53 7.81 8.72 24.61
C ALA A 53 7.62 8.14 26.03
N ARG A 54 7.47 6.82 26.20
CA ARG A 54 7.28 6.20 27.52
C ARG A 54 8.42 6.45 28.50
N VAL A 55 9.63 6.66 28.00
CA VAL A 55 10.81 6.94 28.83
C VAL A 55 11.12 8.44 28.97
N SER A 56 10.23 9.30 28.46
CA SER A 56 10.35 10.75 28.63
C SER A 56 9.98 11.18 30.06
N HIS A 57 10.65 12.21 30.56
CA HIS A 57 10.34 12.83 31.85
C HIS A 57 10.63 14.34 31.81
N ASP A 58 9.95 15.09 32.67
CA ASP A 58 10.13 16.53 32.88
C ASP A 58 11.07 16.84 34.07
N GLY A 59 11.66 15.81 34.68
CA GLY A 59 12.54 15.93 35.84
C GLY A 59 11.82 15.86 37.19
N THR A 60 10.49 15.77 37.20
CA THR A 60 9.74 15.47 38.42
C THR A 60 9.99 14.04 38.87
N ALA A 61 10.03 13.80 40.18
CA ALA A 61 10.27 12.47 40.74
C ALA A 61 9.26 11.43 40.22
N ALA A 62 7.99 11.80 40.09
CA ALA A 62 6.94 10.92 39.56
C ALA A 62 7.23 10.48 38.12
N ARG A 63 7.59 11.41 37.23
CA ARG A 63 7.87 11.08 35.82
C ARG A 63 9.18 10.35 35.65
N MET A 64 10.19 10.63 36.47
CA MET A 64 11.43 9.85 36.48
C MET A 64 11.18 8.39 36.93
N MET A 65 10.31 8.18 37.92
CA MET A 65 9.91 6.83 38.34
C MET A 65 9.13 6.09 37.24
N ASP A 66 8.20 6.77 36.57
CA ASP A 66 7.46 6.17 35.45
C ASP A 66 8.39 5.81 34.29
N ALA A 67 9.33 6.69 33.93
CA ALA A 67 10.33 6.40 32.89
C ALA A 67 11.22 5.20 33.27
N GLN A 68 11.61 5.07 34.54
CA GLN A 68 12.39 3.93 35.02
C GLN A 68 11.59 2.62 34.97
N ARG A 69 10.30 2.66 35.33
CA ARG A 69 9.40 1.50 35.18
C ARG A 69 9.26 1.12 33.72
N ALA A 70 9.00 2.09 32.84
CA ALA A 70 8.90 1.86 31.41
C ALA A 70 10.17 1.17 30.88
N LEU A 71 11.36 1.65 31.24
CA LEU A 71 12.63 1.03 30.83
C LEU A 71 12.69 -0.46 31.19
N ILE A 72 12.28 -0.83 32.41
CA ILE A 72 12.27 -2.23 32.87
C ILE A 72 11.28 -3.06 32.05
N HIS A 73 10.04 -2.59 31.90
CA HIS A 73 9.00 -3.32 31.19
C HIS A 73 9.31 -3.48 29.70
N ILE A 74 9.82 -2.43 29.06
CA ILE A 74 10.24 -2.48 27.65
C ILE A 74 11.42 -3.45 27.50
N THR A 75 12.42 -3.39 28.38
CA THR A 75 13.57 -4.30 28.32
C THR A 75 13.14 -5.76 28.41
N ASN A 76 12.25 -6.09 29.36
CA ASN A 76 11.72 -7.44 29.51
C ASN A 76 10.95 -7.90 28.28
N TRP A 77 10.11 -7.02 27.72
CA TRP A 77 9.35 -7.30 26.51
C TRP A 77 10.27 -7.54 25.30
N LEU A 78 11.33 -6.75 25.14
CA LEU A 78 12.33 -6.95 24.07
C LEU A 78 13.05 -8.29 24.24
N VAL A 79 13.46 -8.65 25.46
CA VAL A 79 14.08 -9.95 25.71
C VAL A 79 13.12 -11.09 25.38
N GLN A 80 11.84 -10.97 25.72
CA GLN A 80 10.83 -11.97 25.43
C GLN A 80 10.63 -12.19 23.91
N HIS A 81 10.57 -11.11 23.11
CA HIS A 81 10.17 -11.21 21.69
C HIS A 81 11.34 -11.16 20.69
N LEU A 82 12.48 -10.57 21.07
CA LEU A 82 13.70 -10.46 20.26
C LEU A 82 14.86 -11.29 20.82
N GLY A 83 14.75 -11.85 22.02
CA GLY A 83 15.82 -12.63 22.67
C GLY A 83 16.96 -11.78 23.22
N ARG A 84 16.87 -10.44 23.15
CA ARG A 84 17.91 -9.51 23.64
C ARG A 84 17.33 -8.14 23.95
N PRO A 85 17.94 -7.37 24.87
CA PRO A 85 17.64 -5.96 25.02
C PRO A 85 18.19 -5.15 23.83
N LEU A 86 17.56 -3.99 23.59
CA LEU A 86 18.05 -2.94 22.70
C LEU A 86 18.21 -1.64 23.49
N PRO A 87 19.05 -0.69 23.05
CA PRO A 87 19.06 0.65 23.64
C PRO A 87 17.68 1.31 23.53
N ILE A 88 17.27 2.04 24.58
CA ILE A 88 15.96 2.71 24.65
C ILE A 88 16.22 4.20 24.92
N THR A 89 15.57 5.08 24.17
CA THR A 89 15.69 6.54 24.33
C THR A 89 14.40 7.25 23.88
N CYS A 90 14.19 8.48 24.34
CA CYS A 90 13.19 9.41 23.80
C CYS A 90 13.85 10.65 23.15
N THR A 91 15.18 10.67 23.06
CA THR A 91 15.97 11.81 22.57
C THR A 91 16.73 11.41 21.31
N LYS A 92 16.53 12.17 20.23
CA LYS A 92 17.29 11.98 18.98
C LYS A 92 18.63 12.68 19.05
N ASP A 93 19.62 12.12 18.38
CA ASP A 93 20.94 12.71 18.18
C ASP A 93 21.29 12.77 16.69
N PHE A 94 22.46 13.30 16.35
CA PHE A 94 22.93 13.41 14.96
C PHE A 94 23.19 12.06 14.27
N ALA A 95 23.24 10.96 15.03
CA ALA A 95 23.45 9.63 14.49
C ALA A 95 22.14 8.89 14.17
N MET A 96 20.95 9.44 14.52
CA MET A 96 19.69 8.86 14.08
C MET A 96 19.49 9.12 12.58
N ILE A 97 19.50 8.06 11.78
CA ILE A 97 19.41 8.16 10.31
C ILE A 97 18.04 7.75 9.77
N GLU A 98 17.24 7.04 10.56
CA GLU A 98 15.94 6.52 10.16
C GLU A 98 15.04 6.44 11.40
N LEU A 99 13.75 6.74 11.25
CA LEU A 99 12.74 6.66 12.30
C LEU A 99 11.49 5.95 11.77
N TRP A 100 11.10 4.88 12.45
CA TRP A 100 9.84 4.17 12.24
C TRP A 100 8.91 4.49 13.40
N ASP A 101 7.78 5.11 13.09
CA ASP A 101 6.82 5.61 14.08
C ASP A 101 5.47 5.79 13.38
N ASP A 102 4.39 5.29 13.97
CA ASP A 102 3.03 5.31 13.43
C ASP A 102 2.44 6.73 13.32
N ARG A 103 3.03 7.69 14.01
CA ARG A 103 2.63 9.11 14.04
C ARG A 103 3.56 10.01 13.25
N ALA A 104 4.74 9.56 12.86
CA ALA A 104 5.68 10.35 12.09
C ALA A 104 5.19 10.57 10.65
N VAL A 105 5.32 11.82 10.18
CA VAL A 105 5.02 12.18 8.79
C VAL A 105 6.32 12.63 8.12
N GLN A 106 6.74 11.90 7.07
CA GLN A 106 7.89 12.30 6.28
C GLN A 106 7.57 13.56 5.47
N VAL A 107 8.51 14.49 5.44
CA VAL A 107 8.47 15.67 4.58
C VAL A 107 9.58 15.62 3.54
N ILE A 108 9.33 16.24 2.39
CA ILE A 108 10.34 16.49 1.37
C ILE A 108 11.43 17.37 2.01
N GLN A 109 12.68 16.94 1.87
CA GLN A 109 13.83 17.63 2.46
C GLN A 109 13.85 19.09 2.03
N ASN A 110 13.98 19.99 3.00
CA ASN A 110 14.01 21.45 2.83
C ASN A 110 12.73 22.09 2.26
N ALA A 111 11.63 21.36 2.09
CA ALA A 111 10.38 21.90 1.56
C ALA A 111 9.24 21.97 2.60
N GLY A 112 9.27 21.11 3.63
CA GLY A 112 8.20 21.05 4.64
C GLY A 112 6.87 20.46 4.12
N GLU A 113 6.82 20.09 2.84
CA GLU A 113 5.68 19.41 2.22
C GLU A 113 5.72 17.90 2.53
N ARG A 114 4.55 17.29 2.76
CA ARG A 114 4.47 15.84 3.02
C ARG A 114 4.96 15.03 1.83
N VAL A 115 5.70 13.95 2.08
CA VAL A 115 5.91 12.91 1.06
C VAL A 115 4.59 12.15 0.89
N TYR A 116 3.93 12.35 -0.24
CA TYR A 116 2.79 11.53 -0.63
C TYR A 116 3.30 10.23 -1.25
N VAL A 117 3.31 9.13 -0.48
CA VAL A 117 3.36 7.79 -1.09
C VAL A 117 2.00 7.55 -1.72
N SER A 118 1.87 7.87 -3.01
CA SER A 118 0.77 7.34 -3.81
C SER A 118 0.86 5.81 -3.78
N PRO A 119 -0.25 5.05 -3.73
CA PRO A 119 -0.20 3.64 -4.09
C PRO A 119 0.55 3.52 -5.43
N PRO A 120 1.29 2.42 -5.67
CA PRO A 120 2.11 2.28 -6.87
C PRO A 120 1.27 2.70 -8.07
N GLN A 121 1.72 3.74 -8.76
CA GLN A 121 0.97 4.34 -9.85
C GLN A 121 0.74 3.22 -10.88
N PHE A 122 -0.53 2.88 -11.14
CA PHE A 122 -0.85 1.87 -12.14
C PHE A 122 -0.55 2.45 -13.52
N ASP A 123 0.62 2.09 -14.05
CA ASP A 123 0.98 2.41 -15.42
C ASP A 123 0.23 1.46 -16.36
N LEU A 124 -0.89 1.95 -16.91
CA LEU A 124 -1.70 1.22 -17.87
C LEU A 124 -0.89 0.84 -19.13
N VAL A 125 0.00 1.70 -19.60
CA VAL A 125 0.77 1.44 -20.82
C VAL A 125 1.74 0.28 -20.57
N GLU A 126 2.42 0.29 -19.43
CA GLU A 126 3.31 -0.80 -19.05
C GLU A 126 2.56 -2.10 -18.75
N HIS A 127 1.38 -2.02 -18.14
CA HIS A 127 0.51 -3.18 -17.98
C HIS A 127 0.13 -3.80 -19.33
N LEU A 128 -0.30 -3.00 -20.30
CA LEU A 128 -0.70 -3.46 -21.64
C LEU A 128 0.47 -4.07 -22.41
N ARG A 129 1.70 -3.59 -22.23
CA ARG A 129 2.91 -4.22 -22.80
C ARG A 129 3.08 -5.64 -22.26
N ARG A 130 3.09 -5.79 -20.93
CA ARG A 130 3.22 -7.10 -20.27
C ARG A 130 2.08 -8.05 -20.65
N GLN A 131 0.85 -7.52 -20.72
CA GLN A 131 -0.33 -8.29 -21.13
C GLN A 131 -0.18 -8.82 -22.55
N ARG A 132 0.23 -7.97 -23.51
CA ARG A 132 0.48 -8.38 -24.90
C ARG A 132 1.52 -9.48 -24.97
N GLU A 133 2.67 -9.31 -24.32
CA GLU A 133 3.75 -10.31 -24.33
C GLU A 133 3.29 -11.66 -23.77
N PHE A 134 2.55 -11.64 -22.66
CA PHE A 134 1.96 -12.83 -22.08
C PHE A 134 0.96 -13.49 -23.03
N SER A 135 0.05 -12.70 -23.61
CA SER A 135 -1.02 -13.18 -24.47
C SER A 135 -0.49 -13.77 -25.78
N GLU A 136 0.50 -13.11 -26.41
CA GLU A 136 1.14 -13.60 -27.63
C GLU A 136 1.90 -14.90 -27.37
N ARG A 137 2.66 -14.98 -26.27
CA ARG A 137 3.38 -16.20 -25.86
C ARG A 137 2.45 -17.36 -25.54
N THR A 138 1.33 -17.10 -24.86
CA THR A 138 0.45 -18.14 -24.30
C THR A 138 -0.58 -18.61 -25.31
N PHE A 139 -1.17 -17.68 -26.05
CA PHE A 139 -2.28 -17.95 -26.97
C PHE A 139 -1.86 -17.85 -28.43
N GLY A 140 -0.61 -17.49 -28.72
CA GLY A 140 -0.10 -17.38 -30.08
C GLY A 140 -0.49 -16.06 -30.78
N PRO A 141 0.10 -15.84 -31.98
CA PRO A 141 -0.01 -14.57 -32.70
C PRO A 141 -1.36 -14.40 -33.42
N GLY A 142 -1.56 -13.20 -33.96
CA GLY A 142 -2.67 -12.87 -34.85
C GLY A 142 -3.91 -12.30 -34.16
N ALA A 143 -4.87 -11.86 -34.98
CA ALA A 143 -6.02 -11.09 -34.53
C ALA A 143 -6.96 -11.84 -33.57
N ARG A 144 -7.11 -13.17 -33.75
CA ARG A 144 -7.93 -14.08 -32.92
C ARG A 144 -9.32 -13.55 -32.52
N THR A 145 -9.89 -12.62 -33.28
CA THR A 145 -11.08 -11.84 -32.90
C THR A 145 -12.27 -12.71 -32.55
N LYS A 146 -12.51 -13.78 -33.33
CA LYS A 146 -13.61 -14.72 -33.05
C LYS A 146 -13.45 -15.40 -31.68
N GLY A 147 -12.23 -15.82 -31.32
CA GLY A 147 -11.95 -16.46 -30.04
C GLY A 147 -12.05 -15.49 -28.87
N VAL A 148 -11.50 -14.28 -29.01
CA VAL A 148 -11.63 -13.22 -27.99
C VAL A 148 -13.10 -12.87 -27.74
N LEU A 149 -13.89 -12.66 -28.80
CA LEU A 149 -15.33 -12.39 -28.67
C LEU A 149 -16.12 -13.56 -28.10
N GLN A 150 -15.72 -14.81 -28.38
CA GLN A 150 -16.32 -15.97 -27.76
C GLN A 150 -16.05 -15.97 -26.25
N HIS A 151 -14.82 -15.65 -25.84
CA HIS A 151 -14.44 -15.59 -24.44
C HIS A 151 -15.17 -14.46 -23.71
N ILE A 152 -15.24 -13.25 -24.28
CA ILE A 152 -15.98 -12.13 -23.68
C ILE A 152 -17.44 -12.52 -23.40
N ARG A 153 -18.10 -13.28 -24.28
CA ARG A 153 -19.47 -13.75 -24.03
C ARG A 153 -19.57 -14.72 -22.85
N LYS A 154 -18.54 -15.55 -22.63
CA LYS A 154 -18.47 -16.46 -21.48
C LYS A 154 -18.34 -15.64 -20.19
N GLU A 155 -17.41 -14.69 -20.13
CA GLU A 155 -17.19 -13.87 -18.93
C GLU A 155 -18.40 -12.97 -18.61
N LEU A 156 -19.15 -12.51 -19.63
CA LEU A 156 -20.42 -11.82 -19.39
C LEU A 156 -21.46 -12.71 -18.67
N ALA A 157 -21.52 -14.00 -18.98
CA ALA A 157 -22.40 -14.93 -18.27
C ALA A 157 -21.91 -15.18 -16.83
N GLU A 158 -20.61 -15.11 -16.58
CA GLU A 158 -20.03 -15.23 -15.23
C GLU A 158 -20.36 -13.97 -14.39
N ILE A 159 -20.29 -12.77 -14.98
CA ILE A 159 -20.80 -11.53 -14.37
C ILE A 159 -22.30 -11.63 -14.04
N GLU A 160 -23.12 -12.18 -14.94
CA GLU A 160 -24.56 -12.39 -14.68
C GLU A 160 -24.79 -13.30 -13.46
N SER A 161 -23.91 -14.28 -13.25
CA SER A 161 -24.00 -15.20 -12.10
C SER A 161 -23.46 -14.60 -10.80
N GLU A 162 -22.38 -13.82 -10.85
CA GLU A 162 -21.67 -13.26 -9.68
C GLU A 162 -21.37 -11.76 -9.86
N PRO A 163 -22.40 -10.89 -9.94
CA PRO A 163 -22.22 -9.49 -10.33
C PRO A 163 -21.42 -8.65 -9.32
N SER A 164 -21.35 -9.08 -8.06
CA SER A 164 -20.53 -8.43 -7.02
C SER A 164 -19.07 -8.88 -7.03
N ASN A 165 -18.71 -9.88 -7.81
CA ASN A 165 -17.32 -10.31 -7.95
C ASN A 165 -16.59 -9.39 -8.95
N VAL A 166 -15.66 -8.59 -8.45
CA VAL A 166 -14.91 -7.63 -9.27
C VAL A 166 -14.02 -8.32 -10.30
N THR A 167 -13.59 -9.57 -10.09
CA THR A 167 -12.68 -10.25 -11.02
C THR A 167 -13.34 -10.51 -12.36
N GLU A 168 -14.61 -10.91 -12.37
CA GLU A 168 -15.38 -11.18 -13.59
C GLU A 168 -15.49 -9.93 -14.49
N TRP A 169 -15.65 -8.75 -13.88
CA TRP A 169 -15.61 -7.47 -14.60
C TRP A 169 -14.23 -7.17 -15.19
N ILE A 170 -13.17 -7.52 -14.47
CA ILE A 170 -11.78 -7.35 -14.91
C ILE A 170 -11.44 -8.31 -16.05
N ASP A 171 -11.98 -9.53 -16.08
CA ASP A 171 -11.75 -10.48 -17.17
C ASP A 171 -12.26 -9.94 -18.50
N VAL A 172 -13.44 -9.30 -18.52
CA VAL A 172 -13.94 -8.59 -19.71
C VAL A 172 -13.01 -7.43 -20.10
N ALA A 173 -12.50 -6.66 -19.15
CA ALA A 173 -11.59 -5.55 -19.44
C ALA A 173 -10.25 -6.05 -20.04
N LEU A 174 -9.69 -7.12 -19.49
CA LEU A 174 -8.47 -7.74 -20.00
C LEU A 174 -8.68 -8.28 -21.41
N LEU A 175 -9.80 -8.97 -21.68
CA LEU A 175 -10.12 -9.48 -23.01
C LEU A 175 -10.38 -8.36 -24.03
N ALA A 176 -10.97 -7.24 -23.60
CA ALA A 176 -11.15 -6.08 -24.46
C ALA A 176 -9.81 -5.44 -24.86
N PHE A 177 -8.87 -5.31 -23.92
CA PHE A 177 -7.51 -4.86 -24.21
C PHE A 177 -6.74 -5.86 -25.07
N ASP A 178 -6.94 -7.17 -24.84
CA ASP A 178 -6.38 -8.23 -25.67
C ASP A 178 -6.83 -8.10 -27.13
N GLY A 179 -8.14 -7.95 -27.34
CA GLY A 179 -8.72 -7.71 -28.65
C GLY A 179 -8.17 -6.44 -29.32
N ALA A 180 -7.98 -5.36 -28.57
CA ALA A 180 -7.48 -4.09 -29.10
C ALA A 180 -6.03 -4.19 -29.60
N TRP A 181 -5.11 -4.78 -28.84
CA TRP A 181 -3.74 -4.91 -29.32
C TRP A 181 -3.63 -5.92 -30.47
N ARG A 182 -4.43 -7.00 -30.43
CA ARG A 182 -4.53 -7.99 -31.53
C ARG A 182 -5.08 -7.39 -32.81
N ALA A 183 -5.87 -6.33 -32.72
CA ALA A 183 -6.32 -5.53 -33.87
C ALA A 183 -5.24 -4.57 -34.42
N GLY A 184 -4.03 -4.56 -33.82
CA GLY A 184 -2.88 -3.80 -34.30
C GLY A 184 -2.62 -2.49 -33.56
N HIS A 185 -3.30 -2.21 -32.45
CA HIS A 185 -3.10 -0.99 -31.67
C HIS A 185 -1.95 -1.13 -30.66
N SER A 186 -1.11 -0.09 -30.55
CA SER A 186 -0.07 -0.05 -29.52
C SER A 186 -0.68 0.18 -28.12
N PRO A 187 0.03 -0.21 -27.04
CA PRO A 187 -0.35 0.13 -25.67
C PRO A 187 -0.69 1.62 -25.46
N GLU A 188 0.10 2.53 -26.03
CA GLU A 188 -0.12 3.97 -25.97
C GLU A 188 -1.39 4.38 -26.72
N ALA A 189 -1.63 3.81 -27.91
CA ALA A 189 -2.83 4.07 -28.68
C ALA A 189 -4.09 3.60 -27.95
N ILE A 190 -4.04 2.44 -27.27
CA ILE A 190 -5.13 1.91 -26.46
C ILE A 190 -5.39 2.83 -25.25
N ALA A 191 -4.35 3.22 -24.50
CA ALA A 191 -4.49 4.10 -23.36
C ALA A 191 -5.06 5.49 -23.76
N MET A 192 -4.57 6.05 -24.88
CA MET A 192 -5.12 7.29 -25.43
C MET A 192 -6.57 7.12 -25.89
N ALA A 193 -6.93 5.99 -26.52
CA ALA A 193 -8.29 5.71 -26.95
C ALA A 193 -9.26 5.59 -25.76
N LEU A 194 -8.84 4.92 -24.69
CA LEU A 194 -9.60 4.82 -23.44
C LEU A 194 -9.87 6.22 -22.85
N ALA A 195 -8.80 7.01 -22.62
CA ALA A 195 -8.92 8.35 -22.06
C ALA A 195 -9.71 9.30 -22.96
N GLY A 196 -9.54 9.21 -24.28
CA GLY A 196 -10.27 10.01 -25.25
C GLY A 196 -11.74 9.63 -25.35
N LYS A 197 -12.08 8.33 -25.24
CA LYS A 197 -13.46 7.84 -25.22
C LYS A 197 -14.20 8.33 -23.98
N GLN A 198 -13.55 8.27 -22.82
CA GLN A 198 -14.12 8.77 -21.57
C GLN A 198 -14.39 10.28 -21.64
N ARG A 199 -13.41 11.08 -22.08
CA ARG A 199 -13.60 12.52 -22.30
C ARG A 199 -14.78 12.83 -23.23
N ARG A 200 -14.93 12.09 -24.34
CA ARG A 200 -16.10 12.25 -25.22
C ARG A 200 -17.41 11.91 -24.51
N ASN A 201 -17.43 10.84 -23.70
CA ASN A 201 -18.63 10.46 -22.95
C ASN A 201 -19.05 11.54 -21.94
N GLU A 202 -18.10 12.18 -21.27
CA GLU A 202 -18.34 13.28 -20.31
C GLU A 202 -18.94 14.53 -20.99
N THR A 203 -18.62 14.76 -22.26
CA THR A 203 -19.19 15.89 -23.04
C THR A 203 -20.56 15.60 -23.66
N ARG A 204 -21.08 14.37 -23.56
CA ARG A 204 -22.38 14.01 -24.14
C ARG A 204 -23.53 14.47 -23.26
N ARG A 205 -24.70 14.60 -23.90
CA ARG A 205 -25.96 14.75 -23.18
C ARG A 205 -26.52 13.37 -22.84
N TRP A 206 -26.84 13.18 -21.57
CA TRP A 206 -27.42 11.95 -21.02
C TRP A 206 -28.84 12.23 -20.51
N PRO A 207 -29.78 11.27 -20.62
CA PRO A 207 -31.07 11.40 -19.94
C PRO A 207 -30.89 11.37 -18.42
N ASP A 208 -31.83 11.94 -17.66
CA ASP A 208 -31.82 11.81 -16.20
C ASP A 208 -32.05 10.35 -15.83
N TRP A 209 -31.04 9.72 -15.25
CA TRP A 209 -31.07 8.30 -14.89
C TRP A 209 -32.24 7.95 -13.96
N ARG A 210 -32.75 8.91 -13.17
CA ARG A 210 -33.91 8.71 -12.28
C ARG A 210 -35.22 8.45 -13.03
N THR A 211 -35.27 8.81 -14.31
CA THR A 211 -36.43 8.61 -15.18
C THR A 211 -36.34 7.33 -16.01
N GLN A 212 -35.23 6.60 -15.89
CA GLN A 212 -34.97 5.37 -16.66
C GLN A 212 -35.28 4.14 -15.81
N PRO A 213 -35.63 2.98 -16.42
CA PRO A 213 -35.75 1.72 -15.70
C PRO A 213 -34.46 1.37 -14.95
N MET A 214 -34.57 0.83 -13.74
CA MET A 214 -33.41 0.51 -12.89
C MET A 214 -32.40 -0.42 -13.59
N ASP A 215 -32.90 -1.42 -14.32
CA ASP A 215 -32.09 -2.38 -15.08
C ASP A 215 -32.01 -2.05 -16.58
N GLY A 216 -32.46 -0.86 -16.97
CA GLY A 216 -32.47 -0.40 -18.36
C GLY A 216 -31.11 0.17 -18.78
N ALA A 217 -30.68 -0.15 -20.00
CA ALA A 217 -29.50 0.50 -20.57
C ALA A 217 -29.74 2.00 -20.74
N ILE A 218 -28.80 2.82 -20.27
CA ILE A 218 -28.81 4.28 -20.47
C ILE A 218 -27.84 4.64 -21.58
N GLU A 219 -28.37 5.20 -22.67
CA GLU A 219 -27.58 5.69 -23.79
C GLU A 219 -27.58 7.22 -23.87
N HIS A 220 -26.52 7.78 -24.46
CA HIS A 220 -26.47 9.19 -24.79
C HIS A 220 -27.54 9.58 -25.81
N ILE A 221 -28.05 10.81 -25.69
CA ILE A 221 -29.00 11.37 -26.64
C ILE A 221 -28.25 11.65 -27.95
N ARG A 222 -28.78 11.12 -29.07
CA ARG A 222 -28.21 11.31 -30.41
C ARG A 222 -28.58 12.65 -31.01
#